data_AF-A0A1S8WNL6-F1
#
_entry.id   AF-A0A1S8WNL6-F1
#
_cell.length_a   1.000
_cell.length_b   1.000
_cell.length_c   1.000
_cell.angle_alpha   90.00
_cell.angle_beta   90.00
_cell.angle_gamma   90.00
#
_symmetry.space_group_name_H-M   'P 1'
#
loop_
_entity.id
_entity.type
_entity.pdbx_description
1 polymer ?
#
loop_
_entity_poly.entity_id
_entity_poly.type
_entity_poly.pdbx_seq_one_letter_code
_entity_poly.pdbx_strand_id
1 'polypeptide(L)'
;MWEFMNANKSLFVNKTEDGIVRALNGDYAFILESTLNEYYSQRNCQLTPLGGLLDPRGYGIGLPIGMHVRADVSKFSQTDFQTSSR
;
A
#
# COMPACT_ATOMS: atom_id res chain seq x y z
N MET A 1 -17.30 -6.24 -7.34
CA MET A 1 -16.49 -5.96 -6.12
C MET A 1 -16.90 -4.66 -5.44
N TRP A 2 -16.79 -3.51 -6.11
CA TRP A 2 -17.14 -2.20 -5.55
C TRP A 2 -18.60 -2.08 -5.07
N GLU A 3 -19.57 -2.53 -5.87
CA GLU A 3 -21.01 -2.42 -5.53
C GLU A 3 -21.35 -3.07 -4.18
N PHE A 4 -20.76 -4.24 -3.90
CA PHE A 4 -20.95 -4.95 -2.63
C PHE A 4 -20.36 -4.19 -1.44
N MET A 5 -19.17 -3.60 -1.60
CA MET A 5 -18.53 -2.80 -0.55
C MET A 5 -19.32 -1.51 -0.30
N ASN A 6 -19.78 -0.85 -1.36
CA ASN A 6 -20.54 0.40 -1.25
C ASN A 6 -21.93 0.18 -0.60
N ALA A 7 -22.58 -0.95 -0.87
CA ALA A 7 -23.82 -1.33 -0.20
C ALA A 7 -23.62 -1.62 1.30
N ASN A 8 -22.46 -2.18 1.67
CA ASN A 8 -22.12 -2.55 3.04
C ASN A 8 -21.07 -1.62 3.65
N LYS A 9 -21.47 -0.40 4.00
CA LYS A 9 -20.55 0.64 4.51
C LYS A 9 -19.81 0.26 5.80
N SER A 10 -20.30 -0.71 6.57
CA SER A 10 -19.64 -1.23 7.78
C SER A 10 -18.38 -2.06 7.52
N LEU A 11 -18.09 -2.39 6.26
CA LEU A 11 -16.87 -3.10 5.85
C LEU A 11 -15.67 -2.17 5.71
N PHE A 12 -15.90 -0.85 5.55
CA PHE A 12 -14.83 0.14 5.48
C PHE A 12 -14.28 0.41 6.87
N VAL A 13 -12.95 0.48 6.96
CA VAL A 13 -12.21 0.84 8.16
C VAL A 13 -11.59 2.21 7.98
N ASN A 14 -11.48 2.98 9.07
CA ASN A 14 -10.87 4.31 9.05
C ASN A 14 -9.35 4.25 9.08
N LYS A 15 -8.80 3.21 9.73
CA LYS A 15 -7.36 3.01 9.91
C LYS A 15 -6.96 1.62 9.47
N THR A 16 -5.73 1.50 8.97
CA THR A 16 -5.13 0.23 8.58
C THR A 16 -5.02 -0.74 9.76
N GLU A 17 -4.69 -0.24 10.94
CA GLU A 17 -4.56 -1.03 12.18
C GLU A 17 -5.86 -1.77 12.53
N ASP A 18 -7.00 -1.08 12.43
CA ASP A 18 -8.32 -1.67 12.67
C ASP A 18 -8.64 -2.78 11.66
N GLY A 19 -8.26 -2.58 10.40
CA GLY A 19 -8.40 -3.59 9.34
C GLY A 19 -7.56 -4.83 9.60
N ILE A 20 -6.35 -4.67 10.12
CA ILE A 20 -5.45 -5.78 10.48
C ILE A 20 -6.00 -6.55 11.67
N VAL A 21 -6.43 -5.88 12.73
CA VAL A 21 -7.04 -6.52 13.91
C VAL A 21 -8.28 -7.30 13.49
N ARG A 22 -9.10 -6.73 12.60
CA ARG A 22 -10.29 -7.41 12.07
C ARG A 22 -9.93 -8.64 11.23
N ALA A 23 -8.88 -8.57 10.41
CA ALA A 23 -8.40 -9.72 9.64
C ALA A 23 -7.85 -10.84 10.55
N LEU A 24 -7.17 -10.49 11.64
CA LEU A 24 -6.68 -11.45 12.65
C LEU A 24 -7.82 -12.15 13.40
N ASN A 25 -8.93 -11.45 13.63
CA ASN A 25 -10.12 -12.02 14.27
C ASN A 25 -10.89 -13.01 13.36
N GLY A 26 -10.49 -13.16 12.10
CA GLY A 26 -11.12 -14.07 11.14
C GLY A 26 -12.25 -13.43 10.33
N ASP A 27 -12.72 -14.15 9.30
CA ASP A 27 -13.85 -13.79 8.42
C ASP A 27 -13.75 -12.42 7.71
N TYR A 28 -12.56 -11.83 7.65
CA TYR A 28 -12.32 -10.53 7.00
C TYR A 28 -11.03 -10.55 6.19
N ALA A 29 -11.14 -10.25 4.90
CA ALA A 29 -10.01 -10.01 4.02
C ALA A 29 -9.87 -8.50 3.78
N PHE A 30 -8.70 -7.96 4.09
CA PHE A 30 -8.42 -6.53 3.92
C PHE A 30 -7.58 -6.30 2.66
N ILE A 31 -8.05 -5.40 1.79
CA ILE A 31 -7.32 -5.02 0.58
C ILE A 31 -6.32 -3.93 0.96
N LEU A 32 -5.04 -4.23 0.80
CA LEU A 32 -3.93 -3.33 1.12
C LEU A 32 -2.94 -3.29 -0.04
N GLU A 33 -2.12 -2.24 -0.10
CA GLU A 33 -1.02 -2.15 -1.06
C GLU A 33 0.03 -3.24 -0.81
N SER A 34 0.69 -3.70 -1.88
CA SER A 34 1.65 -4.81 -1.82
C SER A 34 2.80 -4.57 -0.84
N THR A 35 3.39 -3.38 -0.85
CA THR A 35 4.49 -2.99 0.06
C THR A 35 4.09 -3.09 1.53
N LEU A 36 2.89 -2.61 1.86
CA LEU A 36 2.35 -2.67 3.21
C LEU A 36 1.94 -4.09 3.59
N ASN A 37 1.38 -4.85 2.65
CA ASN A 37 1.04 -6.26 2.86
C ASN A 37 2.30 -7.09 3.19
N GLU A 38 3.39 -6.90 2.45
CA GLU A 38 4.69 -7.53 2.74
C GLU A 38 5.21 -7.12 4.11
N TYR A 39 5.15 -5.84 4.46
CA TYR A 39 5.57 -5.33 5.77
C TYR A 39 4.82 -5.97 6.93
N TYR A 40 3.50 -6.11 6.85
CA TYR A 40 2.70 -6.71 7.91
C TYR A 40 2.83 -8.23 7.96
N SER A 41 2.91 -8.89 6.81
CA SER A 41 3.11 -10.35 6.73
C SER A 41 4.48 -10.77 7.28
N GLN A 42 5.53 -9.97 7.04
CA GLN A 42 6.87 -10.22 7.60
C GLN A 42 6.92 -10.11 9.13
N ARG A 43 6.03 -9.31 9.73
CA ARG A 43 6.02 -9.06 11.19
C ARG A 43 5.06 -9.97 11.94
N ASN A 44 3.94 -10.31 11.30
CA ASN A 44 2.88 -11.12 11.89
C ASN A 44 2.66 -12.37 11.04
N CYS A 45 3.24 -13.49 11.46
CA CYS A 45 3.12 -14.77 10.75
C CYS A 45 1.69 -15.34 10.73
N GLN A 46 0.76 -14.80 11.53
CA GLN A 46 -0.66 -15.16 11.51
C GLN A 46 -1.40 -14.56 10.31
N LEU A 47 -0.84 -13.52 9.69
CA LEU A 47 -1.40 -12.91 8.49
C LEU A 47 -0.86 -13.64 7.26
N THR A 48 -1.77 -14.02 6.37
CA THR A 48 -1.42 -14.64 5.10
C THR A 48 -1.77 -13.70 3.95
N PRO A 49 -0.82 -13.43 3.03
CA PRO A 49 -1.13 -12.68 1.83
C PRO A 49 -2.04 -13.52 0.94
N LEU A 50 -3.12 -12.92 0.46
CA LEU A 50 -4.09 -13.58 -0.43
C LEU A 50 -4.01 -12.95 -1.83
N GLY A 51 -3.82 -13.80 -2.84
CA GLY A 51 -3.80 -13.38 -4.24
C GLY A 51 -2.51 -12.65 -4.65
N GLY A 52 -2.60 -11.92 -5.76
CA GLY A 52 -1.49 -11.15 -6.35
C GLY A 52 -1.78 -9.65 -6.39
N LEU A 53 -0.98 -8.93 -7.16
CA LEU A 53 -1.15 -7.49 -7.33
C LEU A 53 -2.44 -7.19 -8.13
N LEU A 54 -3.31 -6.35 -7.56
CA LEU A 54 -4.54 -5.92 -8.23
C LEU A 54 -4.25 -4.93 -9.36
N ASP A 55 -3.36 -3.96 -9.10
CA ASP A 55 -2.93 -2.94 -10.05
C ASP A 55 -1.48 -2.53 -9.77
N PRO A 56 -0.64 -2.33 -10.81
CA PRO A 56 0.69 -1.75 -10.65
C PRO A 56 0.56 -0.25 -10.34
N ARG A 57 0.72 0.11 -9.07
CA ARG A 57 0.80 1.49 -8.59
C ARG A 57 2.10 1.69 -7.83
N GLY A 58 2.59 2.93 -7.83
CA GLY A 58 3.80 3.31 -7.12
C GLY A 58 3.64 4.64 -6.39
N TYR A 59 4.50 4.88 -5.41
CA TYR A 59 4.52 6.13 -4.65
C TYR A 59 5.24 7.23 -5.43
N GLY A 60 4.70 8.44 -5.36
CA GLY A 60 5.30 9.64 -5.93
C GLY A 60 5.38 10.77 -4.91
N ILE A 61 6.37 11.64 -5.05
CA ILE A 61 6.54 12.82 -4.22
C ILE A 61 5.74 13.97 -4.85
N GLY A 62 4.68 14.42 -4.19
CA GLY A 62 3.86 15.54 -4.65
C GLY A 62 4.53 16.88 -4.39
N LEU A 63 4.93 17.59 -5.46
CA LEU A 63 5.54 18.92 -5.38
C LEU A 63 4.60 19.97 -6.01
N PRO A 64 4.45 21.19 -5.46
CA PRO A 64 3.68 22.26 -6.09
C PRO A 64 4.14 22.57 -7.52
N ILE A 65 3.19 23.05 -8.32
CA ILE A 65 3.39 23.40 -9.73
C ILE A 65 4.33 24.60 -9.83
N GLY A 66 5.34 24.49 -10.70
CA GLY A 66 6.35 25.53 -10.90
C GLY A 66 7.61 25.41 -10.04
N MET A 67 7.71 24.40 -9.18
CA MET A 67 8.92 24.20 -8.38
C MET A 67 10.11 23.74 -9.24
N HIS A 68 11.20 24.50 -9.23
CA HIS A 68 12.41 24.21 -10.01
C HIS A 68 13.10 22.88 -9.63
N VAL A 69 13.02 22.47 -8.36
CA VAL A 69 13.70 21.25 -7.86
C VAL A 69 12.97 19.95 -8.22
N ARG A 70 11.85 20.00 -8.96
CA ARG A 70 11.16 18.79 -9.43
C ARG A 70 12.10 17.85 -10.18
N ALA A 71 12.92 18.42 -11.07
CA ALA A 71 13.89 17.66 -11.84
C ALA A 71 14.99 17.05 -10.95
N ASP A 72 15.43 17.77 -9.92
CA ASP A 72 16.49 17.31 -9.01
C ASP A 72 16.00 16.19 -8.10
N VAL A 73 14.77 16.30 -7.59
CA VAL A 73 14.11 15.27 -6.77
C VAL A 73 13.91 13.97 -7.58
N SER A 74 13.47 14.10 -8.84
CA SER A 74 13.32 12.93 -9.72
C SER A 74 14.66 12.28 -10.07
N LYS A 75 15.73 13.05 -10.23
CA LYS A 75 17.08 12.52 -10.49
C LYS A 75 17.63 11.79 -9.26
N PHE A 76 17.50 12.39 -8.08
CA PHE A 76 17.94 11.79 -6.82
C PHE A 76 17.31 10.41 -6.61
N SER A 77 15.99 10.30 -6.78
CA SER A 77 15.26 9.03 -6.67
C SER A 77 15.74 7.95 -7.66
N GLN A 78 16.26 8.33 -8.83
CA GLN A 78 16.78 7.36 -9.81
C GLN A 78 18.20 6.90 -9.48
N THR A 79 19.05 7.80 -8.99
CA THR A 79 20.43 7.47 -8.58
C THR A 79 20.47 6.48 -7.42
N ASP A 80 19.57 6.60 -6.44
CA ASP A 80 19.49 5.65 -5.31
C ASP A 80 18.97 4.27 -5.74
N PHE A 81 18.09 4.22 -6.74
CA PHE A 81 17.60 2.95 -7.28
C PHE A 81 18.69 2.19 -8.05
N GLN A 82 19.60 2.90 -8.74
CA GLN A 82 20.69 2.26 -9.48
C GLN A 82 21.86 1.83 -8.59
N THR A 83 22.11 2.49 -7.45
CA THR A 83 23.13 2.06 -6.48
C THR A 83 22.69 0.90 -5.60
N SER A 84 21.38 0.69 -5.41
CA SER A 84 20.83 -0.47 -4.71
C SER A 84 20.77 -1.75 -5.57
N SER A 85 21.01 -1.65 -6.88
CA SER A 85 20.96 -2.78 -7.83
C SER A 85 22.36 -3.26 -8.28
N ARG A 86 23.41 -2.91 -7.53
CA ARG A 86 24.77 -3.46 -7.67
C ARG A 86 25.22 -4.14 -6.39
#